data_AF-A0A3D2WRE5-F1
#
_entry.id   AF-A0A3D2WRE5-F1
#
_cell.length_a   1.000
_cell.length_b   1.000
_cell.length_c   1.000
_cell.angle_alpha   90.00
_cell.angle_beta   90.00
_cell.angle_gamma   90.00
#
_symmetry.space_group_name_H-M   'P 1'
#
loop_
_entity.id
_entity.type
_entity.pdbx_description
1 polymer ?
#
loop_
_entity_poly.entity_id
_entity_poly.type
_entity_poly.pdbx_seq_one_letter_code
_entity_poly.pdbx_strand_id
1 'polypeptide(L)'
;MTTGTKAKKPIRTFYQEPTKSYSPPKEYNFGELIPHADSGSRASLIESLIKEHSSTYELMEPHLDPLPYLNKVHAPEYVEALEACSKKLQESEESNAWFFPSVFRVNQEFNRQHVQSNKHVGYYAFDTFTPVGEETFNQASRSAQSAVSAMDWMLNNNERFA
;
A
#
# COMPACT_ATOMS: atom_id res chain seq x y z
N MET A 1 24.43 -9.89 -44.28
CA MET A 1 23.10 -9.37 -43.94
C MET A 1 22.97 -9.39 -42.43
N THR A 2 23.23 -8.27 -41.77
CA THR A 2 23.13 -8.12 -40.31
C THR A 2 21.64 -8.05 -39.95
N THR A 3 21.12 -9.10 -39.34
CA THR A 3 19.81 -9.11 -38.72
C THR A 3 19.86 -8.17 -37.51
N GLY A 4 19.51 -6.91 -37.71
CA GLY A 4 19.36 -5.95 -36.63
C GLY A 4 18.24 -6.41 -35.71
N THR A 5 18.60 -6.95 -34.54
CA THR A 5 17.67 -7.15 -33.44
C THR A 5 17.14 -5.77 -33.06
N LYS A 6 15.86 -5.50 -33.35
CA LYS A 6 15.21 -4.29 -32.83
C LYS A 6 15.39 -4.29 -31.32
N ALA A 7 16.01 -3.26 -30.78
CA ALA A 7 16.12 -3.08 -29.33
C ALA A 7 14.70 -3.16 -28.73
N LYS A 8 14.51 -4.04 -27.76
CA LYS A 8 13.23 -4.17 -27.05
C LYS A 8 13.02 -2.88 -26.28
N LYS A 9 11.85 -2.26 -26.44
CA LYS A 9 11.46 -1.08 -25.65
C LYS A 9 11.47 -1.46 -24.16
N PRO A 10 12.05 -0.64 -23.26
CA PRO A 10 12.07 -0.93 -21.84
C PRO A 10 10.64 -0.95 -21.27
N ILE A 11 10.44 -1.77 -20.24
CA ILE A 11 9.19 -1.91 -19.49
C ILE A 11 9.05 -0.72 -18.56
N ARG A 12 7.96 0.04 -18.72
CA ARG A 12 7.64 1.16 -17.84
C ARG A 12 7.29 0.66 -16.45
N THR A 13 8.01 1.14 -15.46
CA THR A 13 7.88 0.73 -14.06
C THR A 13 7.55 1.95 -13.22
N PHE A 14 6.34 1.96 -12.67
CA PHE A 14 5.83 3.08 -11.88
C PHE A 14 6.18 2.88 -10.42
N TYR A 15 6.95 3.80 -9.87
CA TYR A 15 7.50 3.68 -8.52
C TYR A 15 7.56 5.06 -7.87
N GLN A 16 7.33 5.10 -6.56
CA GLN A 16 7.66 6.24 -5.72
C GLN A 16 8.44 5.76 -4.51
N GLU A 17 9.40 6.57 -4.09
CA GLU A 17 10.12 6.33 -2.84
C GLU A 17 9.12 6.30 -1.67
N PRO A 18 9.08 5.21 -0.87
CA PRO A 18 8.22 5.14 0.31
C PRO A 18 8.52 6.26 1.30
N THR A 19 7.53 6.67 2.09
CA THR A 19 7.79 7.59 3.19
C THR A 19 8.70 6.90 4.21
N LYS A 20 9.80 7.56 4.59
CA LYS A 20 10.74 7.04 5.60
C LYS A 20 10.07 6.79 6.96
N SER A 21 8.96 7.46 7.20
CA SER A 21 8.12 7.35 8.39
C SER A 21 7.22 6.11 8.39
N TYR A 22 6.93 5.49 7.24
CA TYR A 22 6.19 4.24 7.21
C TYR A 22 7.12 3.05 7.45
N SER A 23 7.16 2.59 8.70
CA SER A 23 7.96 1.42 9.09
C SER A 23 7.25 0.63 10.19
N PRO A 24 6.31 -0.27 9.84
CA PRO A 24 5.69 -1.16 10.80
C PRO A 24 6.77 -1.90 11.62
N PRO A 25 6.72 -1.85 12.96
CA PRO A 25 7.85 -2.32 13.76
C PRO A 25 7.85 -3.84 13.90
N LYS A 26 6.66 -4.43 14.05
CA LYS A 26 6.46 -5.85 14.36
C LYS A 26 5.16 -6.35 13.75
N GLU A 27 5.08 -7.66 13.59
CA GLU A 27 3.87 -8.41 13.26
C GLU A 27 3.71 -9.55 14.26
N TYR A 28 2.46 -9.96 14.50
CA TYR A 28 2.24 -11.25 15.14
C TYR A 28 2.43 -12.36 14.09
N ASN A 29 3.08 -13.46 14.42
CA ASN A 29 3.19 -14.62 13.55
C ASN A 29 3.14 -15.88 14.42
N PHE A 30 2.14 -16.75 14.20
CA PHE A 30 1.86 -17.92 15.06
C PHE A 30 1.87 -17.65 16.57
N GLY A 31 1.40 -16.46 16.98
CA GLY A 31 1.31 -16.05 18.39
C GLY A 31 2.57 -15.38 18.94
N GLU A 32 3.65 -15.29 18.15
CA GLU A 32 4.87 -14.58 18.52
C GLU A 32 4.92 -13.19 17.90
N LEU A 33 5.46 -12.21 18.61
CA LEU A 33 5.65 -10.86 18.10
C LEU A 33 7.05 -10.75 17.49
N ILE A 34 7.13 -10.78 16.16
CA ILE A 34 8.38 -10.81 15.39
C ILE A 34 8.58 -9.49 14.62
N PRO A 35 9.79 -9.19 14.11
CA PRO A 35 9.99 -8.04 13.21
C PRO A 35 9.07 -8.13 11.99
N HIS A 36 8.48 -7.00 11.58
CA HIS A 36 7.59 -6.97 10.43
C HIS A 36 8.34 -7.36 9.16
N ALA A 37 7.80 -8.31 8.39
CA ALA A 37 8.49 -8.86 7.23
C ALA A 37 8.52 -7.87 6.05
N ASP A 38 7.47 -7.05 5.91
CA ASP A 38 7.40 -6.02 4.88
C ASP A 38 8.01 -4.71 5.37
N SER A 39 9.28 -4.48 5.01
CA SER A 39 10.04 -3.30 5.40
C SER A 39 10.40 -2.44 4.18
N GLY A 40 10.65 -1.15 4.42
CA GLY A 40 11.09 -0.22 3.37
C GLY A 40 12.34 -0.67 2.59
N SER A 41 13.18 -1.52 3.19
CA SER A 41 14.35 -2.11 2.53
C SER A 41 14.00 -2.90 1.26
N ARG A 42 12.80 -3.51 1.21
CA ARG A 42 12.32 -4.25 0.04
C ARG A 42 12.11 -3.31 -1.16
N ALA A 43 11.49 -2.16 -0.93
CA ALA A 43 11.27 -1.15 -1.97
C ALA A 43 12.61 -0.58 -2.48
N SER A 44 13.54 -0.24 -1.58
CA SER A 44 14.87 0.24 -1.97
C SER A 44 15.68 -0.79 -2.76
N LEU A 45 15.59 -2.08 -2.38
CA LEU A 45 16.22 -3.16 -3.13
C LEU A 45 15.63 -3.28 -4.54
N ILE A 46 14.30 -3.31 -4.66
CA ILE A 46 13.62 -3.37 -5.97
C ILE A 46 13.99 -2.18 -6.84
N GLU A 47 14.01 -0.96 -6.29
CA GLU A 47 14.43 0.24 -7.01
C GLU A 47 15.88 0.13 -7.52
N SER A 48 16.80 -0.36 -6.68
CA SER A 48 18.20 -0.54 -7.06
C SER A 48 18.35 -1.53 -8.22
N LEU A 49 17.62 -2.65 -8.20
CA LEU A 49 17.61 -3.65 -9.26
C LEU A 49 17.00 -3.09 -10.56
N ILE A 50 15.93 -2.30 -10.47
CA ILE A 50 15.35 -1.63 -11.65
C ILE A 50 16.38 -0.70 -12.29
N LYS A 51 17.11 0.09 -11.49
CA LYS A 51 18.17 1.00 -11.97
C LYS A 51 19.35 0.24 -12.59
N GLU A 52 19.77 -0.86 -11.97
CA GLU A 52 20.83 -1.74 -12.51
C GLU A 52 20.43 -2.34 -13.86
N HIS A 53 19.15 -2.69 -14.02
CA HIS A 53 18.60 -3.25 -15.25
C HIS A 53 17.89 -2.19 -16.14
N SER A 54 18.45 -0.98 -16.24
CA SER A 54 17.87 0.14 -17.01
C SER A 54 17.71 -0.09 -18.52
N SER A 55 18.39 -1.10 -19.09
CA SER A 55 18.15 -1.55 -20.47
C SER A 55 16.84 -2.32 -20.63
N THR A 56 16.29 -2.85 -19.54
CA THR A 56 15.05 -3.64 -19.49
C THR A 56 13.90 -2.86 -18.88
N TYR A 57 14.16 -2.01 -17.89
CA TYR A 57 13.15 -1.26 -17.16
C TYR A 57 13.41 0.24 -17.21
N GLU A 58 12.34 1.02 -17.29
CA GLU A 58 12.40 2.47 -17.23
C GLU A 58 11.50 2.96 -16.09
N LEU A 59 12.09 3.64 -15.11
CA LEU A 59 11.35 4.21 -13.98
C LEU A 59 10.48 5.38 -14.46
N MET A 60 9.23 5.35 -14.02
CA MET A 60 8.23 6.37 -14.28
C MET A 60 7.69 6.90 -12.95
N GLU A 61 7.51 8.22 -12.88
CA GLU A 61 6.79 8.84 -11.78
C GLU A 61 5.28 8.59 -11.95
N PRO A 62 4.58 8.07 -10.92
CA PRO A 62 3.13 7.98 -10.93
C PRO A 62 2.46 9.36 -10.86
N HIS A 63 1.33 9.52 -11.56
CA HIS A 63 0.69 10.82 -11.81
C HIS A 63 -0.80 10.88 -11.49
N LEU A 64 -1.48 9.75 -11.28
CA LEU A 64 -2.92 9.73 -11.05
C LEU A 64 -3.30 9.78 -9.57
N ASP A 65 -4.38 10.49 -9.25
CA ASP A 65 -5.04 10.38 -7.94
C ASP A 65 -5.69 8.98 -7.84
N PRO A 66 -5.30 8.15 -6.84
CA PRO A 66 -5.85 6.81 -6.68
C PRO A 66 -7.24 6.79 -6.05
N LEU A 67 -7.70 7.84 -5.35
CA LEU A 67 -8.94 7.81 -4.57
C LEU A 67 -10.19 7.46 -5.39
N PRO A 68 -10.40 8.01 -6.61
CA PRO A 68 -11.54 7.64 -7.45
C PRO A 68 -11.54 6.16 -7.88
N TYR A 69 -10.37 5.52 -7.89
CA TYR A 69 -10.22 4.10 -8.24
C TYR A 69 -10.38 3.20 -7.02
N LEU A 70 -9.81 3.59 -5.87
CA LEU A 70 -9.97 2.87 -4.60
C LEU A 70 -11.45 2.73 -4.23
N ASN A 71 -12.23 3.81 -4.33
CA ASN A 71 -13.67 3.81 -4.03
C ASN A 71 -14.54 3.00 -5.02
N LYS A 72 -13.98 2.54 -6.15
CA LYS A 72 -14.68 1.63 -7.08
C LYS A 72 -14.49 0.16 -6.74
N VAL A 73 -13.44 -0.19 -6.01
CA VAL A 73 -13.07 -1.57 -5.69
C VAL A 73 -13.17 -1.89 -4.20
N HIS A 74 -13.10 -0.87 -3.35
CA HIS A 74 -13.29 -0.96 -1.91
C HIS A 74 -14.62 -0.35 -1.48
N ALA A 75 -15.16 -0.85 -0.37
CA ALA A 75 -16.27 -0.17 0.32
C ALA A 75 -15.79 1.22 0.77
N PRO A 76 -16.52 2.32 0.46
CA PRO A 76 -16.11 3.67 0.84
C PRO A 76 -15.85 3.82 2.34
N GLU A 77 -16.67 3.17 3.18
CA GLU A 77 -16.55 3.22 4.64
C GLU A 77 -15.25 2.60 5.16
N TYR A 78 -14.67 1.65 4.42
CA TYR A 78 -13.36 1.10 4.74
C TYR A 78 -12.24 2.09 4.45
N VAL A 79 -12.28 2.74 3.28
CA VAL A 79 -11.28 3.73 2.87
C VAL A 79 -11.28 4.91 3.84
N GLU A 80 -12.47 5.43 4.15
CA GLU A 80 -12.68 6.51 5.14
C GLU A 80 -12.18 6.11 6.53
N ALA A 81 -12.47 4.88 6.98
CA ALA A 81 -12.03 4.42 8.29
C ALA A 81 -10.50 4.28 8.38
N LEU A 82 -9.84 3.82 7.32
CA LEU A 82 -8.38 3.72 7.29
C LEU A 82 -7.72 5.11 7.33
N GLU A 83 -8.24 6.05 6.53
CA GLU A 83 -7.79 7.45 6.53
C GLU A 83 -7.97 8.09 7.91
N ALA A 84 -9.17 7.99 8.48
CA ALA A 84 -9.48 8.53 9.80
C ALA A 84 -8.60 7.91 10.90
N CYS A 85 -8.28 6.62 10.80
CA CYS A 85 -7.41 5.95 11.75
C CYS A 85 -5.98 6.49 11.71
N SER A 86 -5.39 6.61 10.51
CA SER A 86 -4.06 7.19 10.32
C SER A 86 -4.00 8.65 10.78
N LYS A 87 -5.01 9.46 10.41
CA LYS A 87 -5.12 10.86 10.85
C LYS A 87 -5.17 11.00 12.37
N LYS A 88 -5.98 10.15 13.02
CA LYS A 88 -6.06 10.16 14.49
C LYS A 88 -4.71 9.88 15.16
N LEU A 89 -3.91 8.97 14.60
CA LEU A 89 -2.58 8.67 15.11
C LEU A 89 -1.62 9.84 14.91
N GLN A 90 -1.67 10.51 13.75
CA GLN A 90 -0.89 11.73 13.48
C GLN A 90 -1.23 12.86 14.47
N GLU A 91 -2.49 12.96 14.91
CA GLU A 91 -2.95 13.95 15.90
C GLU A 91 -2.67 13.54 17.35
N SER A 92 -2.19 12.30 17.59
CA SER A 92 -1.92 11.81 18.94
C SER A 92 -0.58 12.30 19.47
N GLU A 93 -0.48 12.54 20.78
CA GLU A 93 0.79 12.87 21.44
C GLU A 93 1.72 11.65 21.56
N GLU A 94 1.21 10.45 21.27
CA GLU A 94 1.96 9.20 21.32
C GLU A 94 2.74 8.99 20.01
N SER A 95 4.00 9.43 20.01
CA SER A 95 4.90 9.21 18.88
C SER A 95 5.05 7.73 18.54
N ASN A 96 5.01 7.36 17.25
CA ASN A 96 5.16 5.99 16.75
C ASN A 96 4.07 5.03 17.26
N ALA A 97 2.85 5.51 17.48
CA ALA A 97 1.73 4.66 17.84
C ALA A 97 1.30 3.76 16.66
N TRP A 98 1.09 2.47 16.94
CA TRP A 98 0.61 1.47 15.98
C TRP A 98 -0.62 0.75 16.55
N PHE A 99 -1.68 0.69 15.76
CA PHE A 99 -2.87 -0.09 16.10
C PHE A 99 -2.77 -1.50 15.54
N PHE A 100 -2.68 -2.47 16.44
CA PHE A 100 -2.82 -3.89 16.12
C PHE A 100 -4.29 -4.29 16.23
N PRO A 101 -4.89 -4.87 15.18
CA PRO A 101 -6.20 -5.49 15.28
C PRO A 101 -6.20 -6.54 16.39
N SER A 102 -7.15 -6.45 17.32
CA SER A 102 -7.26 -7.37 18.47
C SER A 102 -8.69 -7.82 18.76
N VAL A 103 -9.68 -7.12 18.20
CA VAL A 103 -11.10 -7.45 18.33
C VAL A 103 -11.70 -7.55 16.93
N PHE A 104 -12.03 -8.77 16.51
CA PHE A 104 -12.52 -9.06 15.17
C PHE A 104 -14.02 -9.25 15.14
N ARG A 105 -14.62 -9.12 13.95
CA ARG A 105 -16.03 -9.43 13.76
C ARG A 105 -16.29 -10.92 14.00
N VAL A 106 -17.22 -11.21 14.88
CA VAL A 106 -17.73 -12.57 15.11
C VAL A 106 -19.15 -12.77 14.59
N ASN A 107 -19.98 -11.72 14.51
CA ASN A 107 -21.31 -11.75 13.89
C ASN A 107 -21.86 -10.34 13.56
N GLN A 108 -22.98 -10.26 12.84
CA GLN A 108 -23.62 -9.00 12.45
C GLN A 108 -24.18 -8.17 13.62
N GLU A 109 -24.54 -8.81 14.74
CA GLU A 109 -25.14 -8.12 15.89
C GLU A 109 -24.07 -7.35 16.69
N PHE A 110 -22.88 -7.96 16.85
CA PHE A 110 -21.71 -7.33 17.45
C PHE A 110 -21.29 -6.03 16.72
N ASN A 111 -21.54 -5.99 15.41
CA ASN A 111 -21.15 -4.88 14.54
C ASN A 111 -21.94 -3.59 14.83
N ARG A 112 -23.24 -3.64 15.10
CA ARG A 112 -24.07 -2.43 15.28
C ARG A 112 -23.65 -1.59 16.49
N GLN A 113 -23.10 -2.21 17.53
CA GLN A 113 -22.75 -1.55 18.78
C GLN A 113 -21.32 -0.98 18.78
N HIS A 114 -20.43 -1.47 17.91
CA HIS A 114 -19.00 -1.13 17.93
C HIS A 114 -18.58 -0.15 16.83
N VAL A 115 -19.48 0.13 15.88
CA VAL A 115 -19.28 1.06 14.75
C VAL A 115 -19.09 2.54 15.19
N GLN A 116 -19.10 2.85 16.49
CA GLN A 116 -18.86 4.20 17.01
C GLN A 116 -17.63 4.36 17.92
N SER A 117 -16.81 3.32 18.12
CA SER A 117 -15.63 3.41 19.00
C SER A 117 -14.32 3.41 18.22
N ASN A 118 -13.27 4.07 18.70
CA ASN A 118 -11.94 4.12 18.06
C ASN A 118 -11.20 2.77 17.95
N LYS A 119 -11.87 1.63 18.18
CA LYS A 119 -11.35 0.25 18.12
C LYS A 119 -11.66 -0.43 16.77
N HIS A 120 -11.82 0.35 15.70
CA HIS A 120 -12.34 -0.08 14.39
C HIS A 120 -11.39 -0.91 13.52
N VAL A 121 -10.09 -0.91 13.76
CA VAL A 121 -9.16 -1.59 12.84
C VAL A 121 -9.49 -3.09 12.69
N GLY A 122 -9.92 -3.75 13.76
CA GLY A 122 -10.35 -5.16 13.72
C GLY A 122 -11.71 -5.41 13.04
N TYR A 123 -12.53 -4.38 12.85
CA TYR A 123 -13.76 -4.48 12.05
C TYR A 123 -13.45 -4.58 10.55
N TYR A 124 -12.33 -4.00 10.11
CA TYR A 124 -11.87 -4.01 8.73
C TYR A 124 -10.66 -4.92 8.48
N ALA A 125 -10.11 -5.54 9.53
CA ALA A 125 -9.00 -6.48 9.42
C ALA A 125 -9.49 -7.94 9.45
N PHE A 126 -8.69 -8.80 8.83
CA PHE A 126 -8.88 -10.25 8.83
C PHE A 126 -7.76 -10.99 9.59
N ASP A 127 -6.71 -10.27 9.99
CA ASP A 127 -5.56 -10.78 10.74
C ASP A 127 -5.05 -9.76 11.77
N THR A 128 -4.07 -10.18 12.57
CA THR A 128 -3.32 -9.33 13.52
C THR A 128 -1.94 -8.92 12.98
N PHE A 129 -1.63 -9.26 11.72
CA PHE A 129 -0.29 -9.18 11.13
C PHE A 129 -0.03 -7.80 10.54
N THR A 130 -1.11 -7.10 10.16
CA THR A 130 -1.05 -5.81 9.47
C THR A 130 -1.44 -4.66 10.41
N PRO A 131 -0.49 -4.08 11.19
CA PRO A 131 -0.81 -2.95 12.05
C PRO A 131 -1.04 -1.67 11.23
N VAL A 132 -1.84 -0.75 11.78
CA VAL A 132 -2.10 0.56 11.19
C VAL A 132 -1.38 1.63 11.99
N GLY A 133 -0.48 2.35 11.34
CA GLY A 133 0.27 3.51 11.85
C GLY A 133 -0.16 4.83 11.21
N GLU A 134 0.47 5.91 11.69
CA GLU A 134 0.29 7.31 11.28
C GLU A 134 0.30 7.50 9.75
N GLU A 135 1.21 6.80 9.07
CA GLU A 135 1.45 6.96 7.62
C GLU A 135 0.86 5.85 6.76
N THR A 136 0.07 4.94 7.36
CA THR A 136 -0.43 3.75 6.64
C THR A 136 -1.32 4.12 5.47
N PHE A 137 -2.29 5.01 5.69
CA PHE A 137 -3.17 5.47 4.61
C PHE A 137 -2.38 6.17 3.49
N ASN A 138 -1.49 7.08 3.85
CA ASN A 138 -0.65 7.81 2.88
C ASN A 138 0.20 6.84 2.05
N GLN A 139 0.89 5.89 2.70
CA GLN A 139 1.76 4.93 2.01
C GLN A 139 0.96 3.96 1.14
N ALA A 140 -0.21 3.49 1.61
CA ALA A 140 -1.11 2.65 0.83
C ALA A 140 -1.65 3.41 -0.40
N SER A 141 -2.04 4.68 -0.24
CA SER A 141 -2.50 5.55 -1.32
C SER A 141 -1.40 5.75 -2.37
N ARG A 142 -0.15 6.02 -1.98
CA ARG A 142 0.99 6.15 -2.90
C ARG A 142 1.30 4.85 -3.67
N SER A 143 1.14 3.71 -3.00
CA SER A 143 1.22 2.39 -3.66
C SER A 143 0.11 2.23 -4.71
N ALA A 144 -1.13 2.54 -4.36
CA ALA A 144 -2.26 2.51 -5.30
C ALA A 144 -2.08 3.48 -6.47
N GLN A 145 -1.54 4.67 -6.22
CA GLN A 145 -1.19 5.67 -7.24
C GLN A 145 -0.24 5.11 -8.29
N SER A 146 0.75 4.32 -7.87
CA SER A 146 1.68 3.63 -8.78
C SER A 146 0.95 2.64 -9.70
N ALA A 147 0.02 1.85 -9.15
CA ALA A 147 -0.77 0.89 -9.90
C ALA A 147 -1.72 1.56 -10.91
N VAL A 148 -2.45 2.60 -10.50
CA VAL A 148 -3.41 3.28 -11.40
C VAL A 148 -2.70 4.05 -12.51
N SER A 149 -1.53 4.63 -12.23
CA SER A 149 -0.72 5.33 -13.24
C SER A 149 -0.15 4.36 -14.27
N ALA A 150 0.26 3.15 -13.84
CA ALA A 150 0.66 2.09 -14.76
C ALA A 150 -0.49 1.65 -15.67
N MET A 151 -1.68 1.44 -15.10
CA MET A 151 -2.89 1.10 -15.85
C MET A 151 -3.23 2.17 -16.89
N ASP A 152 -3.23 3.44 -16.51
CA ASP A 152 -3.50 4.57 -17.42
C ASP A 152 -2.50 4.63 -18.56
N TRP A 153 -1.21 4.48 -18.26
CA TRP A 153 -0.17 4.43 -19.29
C TRP A 153 -0.40 3.27 -20.27
N MET A 154 -0.73 2.08 -19.77
CA MET A 154 -1.01 0.92 -20.62
C MET A 154 -2.21 1.17 -21.56
N LEU A 155 -3.32 1.69 -21.02
CA LEU A 155 -4.52 1.99 -21.79
C LEU A 155 -4.27 3.05 -22.87
N ASN A 156 -3.56 4.13 -22.53
CA ASN A 156 -3.26 5.21 -23.46
C ASN A 156 -2.23 4.83 -24.54
N ASN A 157 -1.45 3.77 -24.31
CA ASN A 157 -0.43 3.29 -25.25
C ASN A 157 -0.81 1.98 -25.97
N ASN A 158 -2.03 1.46 -25.76
CA ASN A 158 -2.48 0.16 -26.27
C ASN A 158 -1.54 -1.01 -25.92
N GLU A 159 -0.88 -0.93 -24.77
CA GLU A 159 0.01 -1.98 -24.26
C GLU A 159 -0.84 -3.03 -23.52
N ARG A 160 -0.52 -4.31 -23.69
CA ARG A 160 -1.22 -5.42 -22.99
C ARG A 160 -0.34 -5.96 -21.88
N PHE A 161 -0.96 -6.58 -20.86
CA PHE A 161 -0.22 -7.42 -19.90
C PHE A 161 0.55 -8.48 -20.70
N ALA A 162 1.86 -8.52 -20.50
CA ALA A 162 2.74 -9.51 -21.12
C ALA A 162 2.49 -10.90 -20.54
#